data_AF-A0A2T0BH49-F1
#
_entry.id   AF-A0A2T0BH49-F1
#
_cell.length_a   1.000
_cell.length_b   1.000
_cell.length_c   1.000
_cell.angle_alpha   90.00
_cell.angle_beta   90.00
_cell.angle_gamma   90.00
#
_symmetry.space_group_name_H-M   'P 1'
#
loop_
_entity.id
_entity.type
_entity.pdbx_description
1 polymer ?
#
loop_
_entity_poly.entity_id
_entity_poly.type
_entity_poly.pdbx_seq_one_letter_code
_entity_poly.pdbx_strand_id
1 'polypeptide(L)'
;MLKKSRQFQNQSRYKEAIQIYDRILSNSNLPLYIKDEARVCRMLAKRNLPVLKNYSFLPEYIRIAEDGKKYYKDNKCSYVLYGDYNSFKKYFDHQQDWVYIQSPSFKLDKNGVPMVKYDGKFYYNAVTICQYALYMYDKYMEGCDTRNSFLNIADFLTRNIKEDGSLRYEFKYNHYECLKEGWTSSMSQGQALSVFARAYYLTEDPKYIESGQKALKYLLMPISKGGVMDNLGALDKKFESKIFFQQYINSTSTYTLNGHIFTLIGLYDWSNVRCAKNIYYFNLARRYWNKGLDSLKCILPYYDLGNFTAYDLHHIVKKSVPSSSDFYHSVHIEQMNVLYVITGEEYFRDMRDLWISYIK
;
A
#
# COMPACT_ATOMS: atom_id res chain seq x y z
N MET A 1 -10.05 -14.18 30.04
CA MET A 1 -10.63 -12.86 29.69
C MET A 1 -10.69 -12.64 28.19
N LEU A 2 -9.57 -12.78 27.46
CA LEU A 2 -9.47 -12.52 26.00
C LEU A 2 -10.49 -13.31 25.14
N LYS A 3 -10.66 -14.62 25.39
CA LYS A 3 -11.67 -15.44 24.68
C LYS A 3 -13.09 -14.90 24.84
N LYS A 4 -13.46 -14.45 26.04
CA LYS A 4 -14.79 -13.91 26.36
C LYS A 4 -15.04 -12.56 25.69
N SER A 5 -14.05 -11.66 25.68
CA SER A 5 -14.18 -10.38 24.98
C SER A 5 -14.29 -10.55 23.47
N ARG A 6 -13.54 -11.49 22.86
CA ARG A 6 -13.70 -11.84 21.44
C ARG A 6 -15.10 -12.36 21.12
N GLN A 7 -15.65 -13.22 22.00
CA GLN A 7 -17.01 -13.73 21.84
C GLN A 7 -18.04 -12.59 21.87
N PHE A 8 -17.93 -11.67 22.85
CA PHE A 8 -18.80 -10.49 22.92
C PHE A 8 -18.67 -9.60 21.68
N GLN A 9 -17.46 -9.31 21.24
CA GLN A 9 -17.21 -8.52 20.03
C GLN A 9 -17.85 -9.15 18.78
N ASN A 10 -17.71 -10.47 18.61
CA ASN A 10 -18.30 -11.19 17.48
C ASN A 10 -19.83 -11.37 17.57
N GLN A 11 -20.43 -11.07 18.74
CA GLN A 11 -21.87 -10.93 18.96
C GLN A 11 -22.33 -9.46 18.90
N SER A 12 -21.49 -8.55 18.39
CA SER A 12 -21.76 -7.11 18.30
C SER A 12 -21.90 -6.38 19.65
N ARG A 13 -21.44 -7.01 20.74
CA ARG A 13 -21.40 -6.43 22.10
C ARG A 13 -20.09 -5.68 22.34
N TYR A 14 -19.86 -4.64 21.52
CA TYR A 14 -18.57 -3.95 21.46
C TYR A 14 -18.21 -3.22 22.76
N LYS A 15 -19.19 -2.62 23.45
CA LYS A 15 -18.94 -1.89 24.71
C LYS A 15 -18.43 -2.82 25.81
N GLU A 16 -19.07 -3.98 25.98
CA GLU A 16 -18.64 -4.98 26.97
C GLU A 16 -17.30 -5.62 26.60
N ALA A 17 -17.06 -5.84 25.31
CA ALA A 17 -15.76 -6.32 24.84
C ALA A 17 -14.64 -5.32 25.17
N ILE A 18 -14.84 -4.03 24.87
CA ILE A 18 -13.88 -2.95 25.14
C ILE A 18 -13.53 -2.86 26.63
N GLN A 19 -14.52 -2.90 27.53
CA GLN A 19 -14.29 -2.88 28.97
C GLN A 19 -13.39 -4.04 29.44
N ILE A 20 -13.54 -5.23 28.86
CA ILE A 20 -12.69 -6.38 29.19
C ILE A 20 -11.30 -6.21 28.58
N TYR A 21 -11.17 -5.68 27.36
CA TYR A 21 -9.87 -5.37 26.77
C TYR A 21 -9.10 -4.34 27.61
N ASP A 22 -9.75 -3.28 28.10
CA ASP A 22 -9.13 -2.28 28.97
C ASP A 22 -8.61 -2.90 30.29
N ARG A 23 -9.34 -3.86 30.87
CA ARG A 23 -8.87 -4.64 32.04
C ARG A 23 -7.67 -5.54 31.72
N ILE A 24 -7.62 -6.12 30.53
CA ILE A 24 -6.46 -6.91 30.08
C ILE A 24 -5.23 -6.00 29.93
N LEU A 25 -5.40 -4.84 29.28
CA LEU A 25 -4.31 -3.90 29.00
C LEU A 25 -3.72 -3.27 30.26
N SER A 26 -4.54 -3.03 31.29
CA SER A 26 -4.13 -2.50 32.60
C SER A 26 -3.50 -3.54 33.53
N ASN A 27 -3.59 -4.84 33.22
CA ASN A 27 -2.99 -5.88 34.04
C ASN A 27 -1.50 -6.07 33.67
N SER A 28 -0.61 -5.81 34.63
CA SER A 28 0.85 -5.96 34.48
C SER A 28 1.32 -7.42 34.50
N ASN A 29 0.52 -8.33 35.06
CA ASN A 29 0.90 -9.74 35.25
C ASN A 29 0.54 -10.61 34.04
N LEU A 30 -0.11 -10.06 33.02
CA LEU A 30 -0.45 -10.80 31.80
C LEU A 30 0.72 -10.79 30.81
N PRO A 31 0.94 -11.92 30.10
CA PRO A 31 1.94 -11.98 29.03
C PRO A 31 1.72 -10.91 27.96
N LEU A 32 2.81 -10.38 27.40
CA LEU A 32 2.77 -9.29 26.43
C LEU A 32 1.92 -9.63 25.18
N TYR A 33 2.05 -10.83 24.63
CA TYR A 33 1.29 -11.27 23.46
C TYR A 33 -0.25 -11.25 23.68
N ILE A 34 -0.71 -11.50 24.92
CA ILE A 34 -2.13 -11.38 25.29
C ILE A 34 -2.58 -9.92 25.30
N LYS A 35 -1.70 -9.01 25.75
CA LYS A 35 -1.96 -7.57 25.78
C LYS A 35 -1.97 -7.00 24.37
N ASP A 36 -1.08 -7.45 23.49
CA ASP A 36 -1.03 -7.00 22.10
C ASP A 36 -2.24 -7.52 21.30
N GLU A 37 -2.66 -8.78 21.47
CA GLU A 37 -3.92 -9.26 20.88
C GLU A 37 -5.12 -8.43 21.37
N ALA A 38 -5.15 -8.12 22.66
CA ALA A 38 -6.21 -7.29 23.25
C ALA A 38 -6.21 -5.86 22.67
N ARG A 39 -5.04 -5.28 22.39
CA ARG A 39 -4.91 -3.95 21.75
C ARG A 39 -5.52 -3.97 20.35
N VAL A 40 -5.14 -4.94 19.51
CA VAL A 40 -5.68 -5.08 18.15
C VAL A 40 -7.20 -5.32 18.18
N CYS A 41 -7.67 -6.25 19.01
CA CYS A 41 -9.10 -6.52 19.14
C CYS A 41 -9.88 -5.28 19.60
N ARG A 42 -9.32 -4.51 20.53
CA ARG A 42 -9.92 -3.25 21.00
C ARG A 42 -10.00 -2.19 19.90
N MET A 43 -8.96 -2.05 19.07
CA MET A 43 -8.96 -1.13 17.92
C MET A 43 -10.07 -1.50 16.93
N LEU A 44 -10.26 -2.80 16.66
CA LEU A 44 -11.37 -3.30 15.86
C LEU A 44 -12.73 -3.02 16.51
N ALA A 45 -12.87 -3.28 17.82
CA ALA A 45 -14.12 -3.11 18.55
C ALA A 45 -14.58 -1.64 18.57
N LYS A 46 -13.65 -0.68 18.70
CA LYS A 46 -13.93 0.76 18.61
C LYS A 46 -14.52 1.18 17.26
N ARG A 47 -14.31 0.37 16.22
CA ARG A 47 -14.84 0.57 14.87
C ARG A 47 -16.02 -0.35 14.55
N ASN A 48 -16.58 -1.03 15.55
CA ASN A 48 -17.66 -2.01 15.37
C ASN A 48 -17.29 -3.14 14.40
N LEU A 49 -16.01 -3.54 14.36
CA LEU A 49 -15.53 -4.64 13.51
C LEU A 49 -15.45 -5.94 14.30
N PRO A 50 -15.77 -7.10 13.68
CA PRO A 50 -15.55 -8.39 14.29
C PRO A 50 -14.05 -8.74 14.33
N VAL A 51 -13.69 -9.72 15.15
CA VAL A 51 -12.36 -10.33 15.15
C VAL A 51 -12.35 -11.49 14.17
N LEU A 52 -11.39 -11.51 13.25
CA LEU A 52 -11.18 -12.59 12.28
C LEU A 52 -11.08 -13.95 12.99
N LYS A 53 -11.72 -14.97 12.42
CA LYS A 53 -11.76 -16.32 13.00
C LYS A 53 -10.36 -16.91 13.22
N ASN A 54 -9.45 -16.70 12.26
CA ASN A 54 -8.10 -17.25 12.28
C ASN A 54 -7.06 -16.32 12.91
N TYR A 55 -7.46 -15.16 13.44
CA TYR A 55 -6.54 -14.25 14.08
C TYR A 55 -6.19 -14.69 15.51
N SER A 56 -4.90 -14.68 15.80
CA SER A 56 -4.29 -14.84 17.12
C SER A 56 -2.94 -14.13 17.11
N PHE A 57 -2.60 -13.46 18.19
CA PHE A 57 -1.28 -12.86 18.34
C PHE A 57 -0.34 -13.90 18.97
N LEU A 58 0.66 -14.35 18.21
CA LEU A 58 1.56 -15.40 18.67
C LEU A 58 2.78 -14.79 19.38
N PRO A 59 3.40 -15.47 20.35
CA PRO A 59 4.59 -14.97 21.04
C PRO A 59 5.74 -14.57 20.10
N GLU A 60 5.88 -15.24 18.95
CA GLU A 60 6.93 -14.96 17.96
C GLU A 60 6.83 -13.55 17.36
N TYR A 61 5.65 -12.92 17.38
CA TYR A 61 5.44 -11.58 16.84
C TYR A 61 6.27 -10.55 17.61
N ILE A 62 6.47 -10.77 18.92
CA ILE A 62 7.26 -9.91 19.79
C ILE A 62 8.70 -9.85 19.27
N ARG A 63 9.31 -11.01 19.01
CA ARG A 63 10.68 -11.09 18.50
C ARG A 63 10.80 -10.44 17.12
N ILE A 64 9.82 -10.65 16.24
CA ILE A 64 9.82 -10.06 14.89
C ILE A 64 9.70 -8.53 14.95
N ALA A 65 8.88 -8.01 15.87
CA ALA A 65 8.78 -6.58 16.10
C ALA A 65 10.08 -6.00 16.69
N GLU A 66 10.74 -6.71 17.61
CA GLU A 66 12.04 -6.31 18.15
C GLU A 66 13.13 -6.28 17.06
N ASP A 67 13.19 -7.31 16.21
CA ASP A 67 14.12 -7.40 15.08
C ASP A 67 13.85 -6.27 14.05
N GLY A 68 12.58 -5.99 13.75
CA GLY A 68 12.18 -4.88 12.87
C GLY A 68 12.57 -3.51 13.43
N LYS A 69 12.37 -3.28 14.74
CA LYS A 69 12.84 -2.07 15.43
C LYS A 69 14.36 -1.94 15.38
N LYS A 70 15.08 -3.04 15.59
CA LYS A 70 16.54 -3.07 15.49
C LYS A 70 16.99 -2.72 14.07
N TYR A 71 16.38 -3.32 13.05
CA TYR A 71 16.63 -2.99 11.64
C TYR A 71 16.42 -1.49 11.39
N TYR A 72 15.29 -0.94 11.86
CA TYR A 72 14.94 0.46 11.68
C TYR A 72 16.04 1.40 12.21
N LYS A 73 16.52 1.12 13.43
CA LYS A 73 17.60 1.88 14.07
C LYS A 73 18.94 1.72 13.36
N ASP A 74 19.34 0.48 13.07
CA ASP A 74 20.65 0.18 12.50
C ASP A 74 20.82 0.75 11.08
N ASN A 75 19.73 0.79 10.31
CA ASN A 75 19.71 1.34 8.95
C ASN A 75 19.36 2.84 8.91
N LYS A 76 19.21 3.49 10.07
CA LYS A 76 18.86 4.91 10.18
C LYS A 76 17.63 5.26 9.34
N CYS A 77 16.64 4.38 9.36
CA CYS A 77 15.38 4.63 8.67
C CYS A 77 14.75 5.92 9.19
N SER A 78 14.09 6.64 8.30
CA SER A 78 13.38 7.88 8.61
C SER A 78 12.10 7.94 7.82
N TYR A 79 11.19 8.82 8.23
CA TYR A 79 9.92 9.06 7.55
C TYR A 79 9.70 10.57 7.42
N VAL A 80 8.90 10.98 6.44
CA VAL A 80 8.48 12.37 6.23
C VAL A 80 7.00 12.53 6.52
N LEU A 81 6.65 13.57 7.28
CA LEU A 81 5.24 13.94 7.51
C LEU A 81 4.87 15.11 6.61
N TYR A 82 3.92 14.89 5.71
CA TYR A 82 3.45 15.89 4.76
C TYR A 82 2.42 16.81 5.43
N GLY A 83 2.52 18.11 5.16
CA GLY A 83 1.56 19.10 5.61
C GLY A 83 0.37 19.29 4.66
N ASP A 84 0.59 19.03 3.36
CA ASP A 84 -0.45 19.06 2.33
C ASP A 84 -0.23 17.95 1.29
N TYR A 85 -1.30 17.56 0.60
CA TYR A 85 -1.23 16.67 -0.56
C TYR A 85 -2.32 17.03 -1.57
N ASN A 86 -1.92 17.21 -2.82
CA ASN A 86 -2.82 17.46 -3.95
C ASN A 86 -2.30 16.66 -5.16
N SER A 87 -3.23 16.09 -5.93
CA SER A 87 -2.95 15.21 -7.07
C SER A 87 -2.04 15.81 -8.15
N PHE A 88 -1.97 17.13 -8.25
CA PHE A 88 -1.14 17.85 -9.23
C PHE A 88 -0.01 18.66 -8.58
N LYS A 89 0.27 18.40 -7.30
CA LYS A 89 1.47 18.88 -6.60
C LYS A 89 2.45 17.71 -6.40
N LYS A 90 3.49 17.97 -5.61
CA LYS A 90 4.50 16.99 -5.21
C LYS A 90 3.86 15.70 -4.67
N TYR A 91 4.47 14.57 -5.00
CA TYR A 91 4.05 13.27 -4.52
C TYR A 91 4.41 13.08 -3.04
N PHE A 92 3.68 12.22 -2.33
CA PHE A 92 3.84 11.99 -0.88
C PHE A 92 4.93 10.96 -0.54
N ASP A 93 5.68 10.47 -1.51
CA ASP A 93 6.73 9.46 -1.29
C ASP A 93 8.03 10.08 -1.78
N HIS A 94 8.55 11.04 -1.00
CA HIS A 94 9.74 11.79 -1.39
C HIS A 94 10.96 10.87 -1.39
N GLN A 95 11.39 10.49 -2.58
CA GLN A 95 12.56 9.66 -2.79
C GLN A 95 13.84 10.50 -2.66
N GLN A 96 14.81 10.00 -1.91
CA GLN A 96 16.10 10.68 -1.73
C GLN A 96 16.95 10.53 -3.00
N ASP A 97 17.70 11.58 -3.35
CA ASP A 97 18.48 11.65 -4.59
C ASP A 97 19.42 10.43 -4.79
N TRP A 98 19.97 9.89 -3.71
CA TRP A 98 20.90 8.75 -3.76
C TRP A 98 20.25 7.44 -4.21
N VAL A 99 18.92 7.30 -4.10
CA VAL A 99 18.17 6.12 -4.53
C VAL A 99 18.34 5.89 -6.04
N TYR A 100 18.52 6.96 -6.81
CA TYR A 100 18.60 6.92 -8.27
C TYR A 100 20.02 7.15 -8.82
N ILE A 101 21.04 6.98 -7.98
CA ILE A 101 22.44 6.99 -8.42
C ILE A 101 22.74 5.64 -9.08
N GLN A 102 23.45 5.69 -10.23
CA GLN A 102 23.96 4.52 -10.94
C GLN A 102 24.72 3.58 -9.99
N SER A 103 24.36 2.31 -10.01
CA SER A 103 24.92 1.30 -9.10
C SER A 103 24.96 -0.09 -9.76
N PRO A 104 25.59 -1.09 -9.13
CA PRO A 104 25.55 -2.46 -9.63
C PRO A 104 24.13 -3.05 -9.76
N SER A 105 23.13 -2.47 -9.08
CA SER A 105 21.74 -2.93 -9.05
C SER A 105 20.74 -1.98 -9.73
N PHE A 106 21.14 -0.76 -10.08
CA PHE A 106 20.29 0.25 -10.71
C PHE A 106 21.03 0.99 -11.82
N LYS A 107 20.36 1.21 -12.95
CA LYS A 107 20.85 2.10 -14.01
C LYS A 107 19.73 2.80 -14.77
N LEU A 108 20.05 3.88 -15.44
CA LEU A 108 19.19 4.47 -16.47
C LEU A 108 19.56 3.91 -17.85
N ASP A 109 18.56 3.67 -18.70
CA ASP A 109 18.74 3.37 -20.12
C ASP A 109 19.16 4.63 -20.90
N LYS A 110 19.38 4.48 -22.22
CA LYS A 110 19.77 5.60 -23.11
C LYS A 110 18.73 6.73 -23.20
N ASN A 111 17.49 6.48 -22.80
CA ASN A 111 16.39 7.44 -22.80
C ASN A 111 16.08 8.00 -21.39
N GLY A 112 16.89 7.64 -20.38
CA GLY A 112 16.68 8.07 -19.00
C GLY A 112 15.63 7.25 -18.23
N VAL A 113 15.25 6.07 -18.71
CA VAL A 113 14.28 5.18 -18.06
C VAL A 113 15.01 4.22 -17.10
N PRO A 114 14.56 4.08 -15.84
CA PRO A 114 15.26 3.26 -14.87
C PRO A 114 15.10 1.75 -15.13
N MET A 115 16.18 1.03 -14.89
CA MET A 115 16.28 -0.42 -14.94
C MET A 115 16.88 -0.93 -13.63
N VAL A 116 16.36 -2.05 -13.13
CA VAL A 116 16.81 -2.70 -11.89
C VAL A 116 17.34 -4.09 -12.20
N LYS A 117 18.38 -4.51 -11.48
CA LYS A 117 19.01 -5.82 -11.68
C LYS A 117 18.26 -6.93 -10.95
N TYR A 118 17.83 -7.94 -11.69
CA TYR A 118 17.27 -9.21 -11.20
C TYR A 118 18.06 -10.36 -11.83
N ASP A 119 18.50 -11.33 -11.03
CA ASP A 119 19.23 -12.53 -11.48
C ASP A 119 20.34 -12.24 -12.50
N GLY A 120 21.13 -11.18 -12.24
CA GLY A 120 22.26 -10.79 -13.08
C GLY A 120 21.93 -9.91 -14.29
N LYS A 121 20.65 -9.74 -14.65
CA LYS A 121 20.20 -8.95 -15.82
C LYS A 121 19.41 -7.73 -15.39
N PHE A 122 19.44 -6.68 -16.20
CA PHE A 122 18.67 -5.47 -15.95
C PHE A 122 17.31 -5.54 -16.64
N TYR A 123 16.27 -5.22 -15.88
CA TYR A 123 14.88 -5.22 -16.35
C TYR A 123 14.19 -3.90 -16.03
N TYR A 124 13.17 -3.57 -16.82
CA TYR A 124 12.24 -2.50 -16.49
C TYR A 124 11.32 -2.95 -15.35
N ASN A 125 11.40 -2.24 -14.23
CA ASN A 125 10.47 -2.41 -13.11
C ASN A 125 9.46 -1.26 -13.15
N ALA A 126 8.19 -1.57 -13.42
CA ALA A 126 7.15 -0.55 -13.58
C ALA A 126 6.96 0.33 -12.33
N VAL A 127 7.11 -0.22 -11.11
CA VAL A 127 7.07 0.57 -9.86
C VAL A 127 8.25 1.53 -9.79
N THR A 128 9.47 1.04 -10.02
CA THR A 128 10.67 1.90 -10.03
C THR A 128 10.57 3.01 -11.08
N ILE A 129 10.05 2.69 -12.26
CA ILE A 129 9.80 3.65 -13.34
C ILE A 129 8.80 4.72 -12.90
N CYS A 130 7.67 4.32 -12.29
CA CYS A 130 6.67 5.29 -11.82
C CYS A 130 7.20 6.15 -10.68
N GLN A 131 7.89 5.57 -9.70
CA GLN A 131 8.49 6.32 -8.59
C GLN A 131 9.55 7.31 -9.08
N TYR A 132 10.41 6.90 -10.02
CA TYR A 132 11.39 7.81 -10.62
C TYR A 132 10.72 8.93 -11.43
N ALA A 133 9.64 8.64 -12.16
CA ALA A 133 8.87 9.68 -12.84
C ALA A 133 8.30 10.70 -11.84
N LEU A 134 7.67 10.23 -10.75
CA LEU A 134 7.12 11.09 -9.71
C LEU A 134 8.21 11.90 -9.00
N TYR A 135 9.38 11.32 -8.76
CA TYR A 135 10.56 12.04 -8.28
C TYR A 135 11.02 13.15 -9.24
N MET A 136 11.09 12.87 -10.55
CA MET A 136 11.45 13.91 -11.54
C MET A 136 10.39 15.00 -11.63
N TYR A 137 9.11 14.66 -11.43
CA TYR A 137 8.02 15.63 -11.33
C TYR A 137 8.17 16.51 -10.08
N ASP A 138 8.51 15.93 -8.93
CA ASP A 138 8.72 16.66 -7.69
C ASP A 138 9.87 17.65 -7.81
N LYS A 139 11.01 17.23 -8.40
CA LYS A 139 12.13 18.12 -8.74
C LYS A 139 11.71 19.25 -9.67
N TYR A 140 10.83 18.98 -10.63
CA TYR A 140 10.31 20.01 -11.53
C TYR A 140 9.45 21.04 -10.77
N MET A 141 8.61 20.57 -9.83
CA MET A 141 7.83 21.45 -8.96
C MET A 141 8.72 22.26 -7.99
N GLU A 142 9.95 21.81 -7.75
CA GLU A 142 10.99 22.52 -6.97
C GLU A 142 11.84 23.47 -7.83
N GLY A 143 11.55 23.59 -9.13
CA GLY A 143 12.21 24.51 -10.05
C GLY A 143 13.40 23.92 -10.82
N CYS A 144 13.65 22.61 -10.72
CA CYS A 144 14.67 21.95 -11.54
C CYS A 144 14.19 21.74 -12.98
N ASP A 145 15.12 21.72 -13.94
CA ASP A 145 14.81 21.42 -15.35
C ASP A 145 14.66 19.90 -15.60
N THR A 146 13.67 19.29 -14.96
CA THR A 146 13.38 17.84 -15.03
C THR A 146 12.04 17.53 -15.70
N ARG A 147 11.34 18.55 -16.23
CA ARG A 147 10.03 18.40 -16.90
C ARG A 147 10.10 17.39 -18.05
N ASN A 148 11.10 17.51 -18.92
CA ASN A 148 11.25 16.62 -20.06
C ASN A 148 11.63 15.20 -19.64
N SER A 149 12.44 15.04 -18.59
CA SER A 149 12.73 13.72 -18.02
C SER A 149 11.48 13.03 -17.51
N PHE A 150 10.61 13.75 -16.77
CA PHE A 150 9.32 13.23 -16.34
C PHE A 150 8.44 12.80 -17.52
N LEU A 151 8.27 13.67 -18.54
CA LEU A 151 7.42 13.37 -19.69
C LEU A 151 7.98 12.22 -20.54
N ASN A 152 9.30 12.10 -20.68
CA ASN A 152 9.93 10.98 -21.38
C ASN A 152 9.59 9.63 -20.71
N ILE A 153 9.54 9.59 -19.38
CA ILE A 153 9.18 8.39 -18.64
C ILE A 153 7.67 8.13 -18.72
N ALA A 154 6.84 9.17 -18.65
CA ALA A 154 5.40 9.05 -18.86
C ALA A 154 5.11 8.47 -20.26
N ASP A 155 5.82 8.94 -21.30
CA ASP A 155 5.75 8.42 -22.66
C ASP A 155 6.32 7.02 -22.83
N PHE A 156 7.28 6.62 -22.00
CA PHE A 156 7.68 5.23 -21.92
C PHE A 156 6.52 4.37 -21.39
N LEU A 157 5.83 4.78 -20.34
CA LEU A 157 4.69 4.03 -19.78
C LEU A 157 3.52 3.92 -20.76
N THR A 158 3.19 4.98 -21.52
CA THR A 158 2.12 4.91 -22.53
C THR A 158 2.40 3.90 -23.64
N ARG A 159 3.68 3.69 -24.00
CA ARG A 159 4.12 2.71 -25.00
C ARG A 159 4.23 1.28 -24.45
N ASN A 160 4.42 1.13 -23.13
CA ASN A 160 4.67 -0.18 -22.50
C ASN A 160 3.43 -0.80 -21.83
N ILE A 161 2.37 0.00 -21.60
CA ILE A 161 1.07 -0.54 -21.21
C ILE A 161 0.54 -1.45 -22.32
N LYS A 162 0.16 -2.68 -21.98
CA LYS A 162 -0.35 -3.66 -22.95
C LYS A 162 -1.79 -3.31 -23.37
N GLU A 163 -2.29 -3.97 -24.41
CA GLU A 163 -3.65 -3.73 -24.93
C GLU A 163 -4.75 -3.96 -23.89
N ASP A 164 -4.56 -4.94 -22.99
CA ASP A 164 -5.45 -5.23 -21.87
C ASP A 164 -5.37 -4.18 -20.73
N GLY A 165 -4.44 -3.22 -20.83
CA GLY A 165 -4.18 -2.17 -19.85
C GLY A 165 -3.16 -2.52 -18.77
N SER A 166 -2.50 -3.67 -18.85
CA SER A 166 -1.51 -4.11 -17.85
C SER A 166 -0.11 -3.54 -18.08
N LEU A 167 0.60 -3.27 -16.99
CA LEU A 167 2.06 -3.14 -16.93
C LEU A 167 2.64 -4.46 -16.41
N ARG A 168 3.17 -5.26 -17.34
CA ARG A 168 3.69 -6.60 -17.06
C ARG A 168 5.19 -6.57 -16.81
N TYR A 169 5.63 -7.39 -15.86
CA TYR A 169 7.05 -7.55 -15.51
C TYR A 169 7.68 -8.68 -16.33
N GLU A 170 8.79 -8.40 -17.00
CA GLU A 170 9.49 -9.35 -17.88
C GLU A 170 10.54 -10.20 -17.16
N PHE A 171 10.42 -10.33 -15.84
CA PHE A 171 11.29 -11.14 -14.99
C PHE A 171 10.46 -11.95 -13.99
N LYS A 172 11.04 -13.04 -13.48
CA LYS A 172 10.45 -13.83 -12.40
C LYS A 172 10.68 -13.16 -11.05
N TYR A 173 9.73 -13.30 -10.14
CA TYR A 173 9.87 -12.76 -8.79
C TYR A 173 9.40 -13.77 -7.75
N ASN A 174 10.19 -13.97 -6.69
CA ASN A 174 9.83 -14.89 -5.62
C ASN A 174 9.16 -14.12 -4.47
N HIS A 175 7.88 -14.38 -4.24
CA HIS A 175 7.09 -13.78 -3.17
C HIS A 175 6.10 -14.81 -2.59
N TYR A 176 6.51 -15.54 -1.55
CA TYR A 176 5.87 -16.77 -1.05
C TYR A 176 5.81 -17.93 -2.05
N GLU A 177 5.71 -17.63 -3.35
CA GLU A 177 5.82 -18.54 -4.48
C GLU A 177 6.51 -17.83 -5.66
N CYS A 178 6.82 -18.57 -6.72
CA CYS A 178 7.45 -18.00 -7.91
C CYS A 178 6.40 -17.39 -8.85
N LEU A 179 6.40 -16.06 -8.94
CA LEU A 179 5.67 -15.32 -9.97
C LEU A 179 6.43 -15.43 -11.29
N LYS A 180 5.78 -16.03 -12.29
CA LYS A 180 6.36 -16.19 -13.63
C LYS A 180 6.42 -14.84 -14.36
N GLU A 181 7.30 -14.75 -15.36
CA GLU A 181 7.34 -13.62 -16.29
C GLU A 181 5.94 -13.30 -16.84
N GLY A 182 5.65 -12.02 -16.99
CA GLY A 182 4.33 -11.51 -17.34
C GLY A 182 3.42 -11.23 -16.14
N TRP A 183 3.90 -11.43 -14.90
CA TRP A 183 3.16 -11.07 -13.69
C TRP A 183 2.88 -9.56 -13.64
N THR A 184 1.85 -9.18 -12.88
CA THR A 184 1.37 -7.80 -12.74
C THR A 184 1.20 -7.42 -11.28
N SER A 185 1.13 -6.11 -11.02
CA SER A 185 0.99 -5.55 -9.68
C SER A 185 -0.06 -4.46 -9.67
N SER A 186 -0.95 -4.43 -8.67
CA SER A 186 -1.81 -3.25 -8.51
C SER A 186 -1.03 -1.98 -8.20
N MET A 187 0.10 -2.09 -7.50
CA MET A 187 0.94 -0.94 -7.15
C MET A 187 1.48 -0.24 -8.41
N SER A 188 1.97 -1.00 -9.40
CA SER A 188 2.44 -0.41 -10.66
C SER A 188 1.31 0.27 -11.42
N GLN A 189 0.12 -0.35 -11.46
CA GLN A 189 -1.06 0.25 -12.11
C GLN A 189 -1.48 1.55 -11.43
N GLY A 190 -1.54 1.56 -10.09
CA GLY A 190 -1.90 2.74 -9.32
C GLY A 190 -0.90 3.88 -9.46
N GLN A 191 0.40 3.61 -9.32
CA GLN A 191 1.41 4.65 -9.50
C GLN A 191 1.46 5.17 -10.94
N ALA A 192 1.19 4.31 -11.94
CA ALA A 192 1.04 4.77 -13.32
C ALA A 192 -0.14 5.74 -13.48
N LEU A 193 -1.26 5.55 -12.76
CA LEU A 193 -2.36 6.53 -12.73
C LEU A 193 -1.91 7.89 -12.17
N SER A 194 -1.12 7.89 -11.08
CA SER A 194 -0.52 9.13 -10.53
C SER A 194 0.40 9.83 -11.54
N VAL A 195 1.17 9.07 -12.32
CA VAL A 195 2.04 9.60 -13.38
C VAL A 195 1.22 10.18 -14.53
N PHE A 196 0.24 9.43 -15.06
CA PHE A 196 -0.60 9.90 -16.17
C PHE A 196 -1.46 11.11 -15.79
N ALA A 197 -1.95 11.17 -14.54
CA ALA A 197 -2.69 12.33 -14.04
C ALA A 197 -1.84 13.61 -14.10
N ARG A 198 -0.59 13.53 -13.62
CA ARG A 198 0.37 14.64 -13.64
C ARG A 198 0.85 14.98 -15.06
N ALA A 199 1.08 13.97 -15.90
CA ALA A 199 1.48 14.19 -17.28
C ALA A 199 0.39 14.90 -18.08
N TYR A 200 -0.87 14.46 -17.94
CA TYR A 200 -2.01 15.16 -18.53
C TYR A 200 -2.16 16.59 -17.99
N TYR A 201 -2.00 16.79 -16.68
CA TYR A 201 -2.06 18.13 -16.09
C TYR A 201 -1.02 19.10 -16.68
N LEU A 202 0.17 18.61 -17.05
CA LEU A 202 1.24 19.45 -17.61
C LEU A 202 1.14 19.71 -19.13
N THR A 203 0.42 18.87 -19.87
CA THR A 203 0.47 18.89 -21.34
C THR A 203 -0.90 18.94 -22.01
N GLU A 204 -1.96 18.60 -21.30
CA GLU A 204 -3.30 18.35 -21.82
C GLU A 204 -3.37 17.31 -22.95
N ASP A 205 -2.32 16.50 -23.10
CA ASP A 205 -2.20 15.53 -24.20
C ASP A 205 -3.14 14.33 -23.96
N PRO A 206 -4.09 14.06 -24.87
CA PRO A 206 -5.08 12.99 -24.69
C PRO A 206 -4.47 11.58 -24.58
N LYS A 207 -3.23 11.34 -25.04
CA LYS A 207 -2.59 10.03 -24.90
C LYS A 207 -2.50 9.56 -23.45
N TYR A 208 -2.30 10.49 -22.52
CA TYR A 208 -2.24 10.17 -21.08
C TYR A 208 -3.62 9.83 -20.52
N ILE A 209 -4.69 10.45 -21.04
CA ILE A 209 -6.07 10.05 -20.72
C ILE A 209 -6.32 8.64 -21.19
N GLU A 210 -5.99 8.32 -22.44
CA GLU A 210 -6.22 7.00 -23.02
C GLU A 210 -5.44 5.90 -22.28
N SER A 211 -4.16 6.12 -21.96
CA SER A 211 -3.35 5.18 -21.18
C SER A 211 -3.85 5.02 -19.76
N GLY A 212 -4.23 6.10 -19.07
CA GLY A 212 -4.78 6.01 -17.72
C GLY A 212 -6.14 5.30 -17.67
N GLN A 213 -6.99 5.46 -18.68
CA GLN A 213 -8.23 4.68 -18.79
C GLN A 213 -7.97 3.18 -18.96
N LYS A 214 -6.97 2.79 -19.76
CA LYS A 214 -6.54 1.40 -19.89
C LYS A 214 -6.01 0.86 -18.56
N ALA A 215 -5.11 1.61 -17.90
CA ALA A 215 -4.54 1.22 -16.61
C ALA A 215 -5.60 1.01 -15.54
N LEU A 216 -6.58 1.93 -15.45
CA LEU A 216 -7.70 1.83 -14.53
C LEU A 216 -8.59 0.61 -14.82
N LYS A 217 -8.92 0.34 -16.08
CA LYS A 217 -9.72 -0.85 -16.45
C LYS A 217 -9.05 -2.13 -15.98
N TYR A 218 -7.75 -2.28 -16.22
CA TYR A 218 -6.99 -3.46 -15.77
C TYR A 218 -6.90 -3.52 -14.23
N LEU A 219 -6.65 -2.39 -13.57
CA LEU A 219 -6.61 -2.31 -12.10
C LEU A 219 -7.92 -2.80 -11.45
N LEU A 220 -9.05 -2.48 -12.06
CA LEU A 220 -10.39 -2.86 -11.57
C LEU A 220 -10.85 -4.24 -12.04
N MET A 221 -10.04 -4.93 -12.85
CA MET A 221 -10.35 -6.28 -13.31
C MET A 221 -10.10 -7.28 -12.17
N PRO A 222 -11.07 -8.17 -11.86
CA PRO A 222 -10.87 -9.21 -10.86
C PRO A 222 -9.72 -10.15 -11.20
N ILE A 223 -9.04 -10.70 -10.19
CA ILE A 223 -8.00 -11.73 -10.36
C ILE A 223 -8.53 -12.94 -11.13
N SER A 224 -9.78 -13.35 -10.90
CA SER A 224 -10.44 -14.44 -11.63
C SER A 224 -10.61 -14.18 -13.14
N LYS A 225 -10.42 -12.93 -13.59
CA LYS A 225 -10.42 -12.52 -15.00
C LYS A 225 -9.02 -12.13 -15.50
N GLY A 226 -7.96 -12.39 -14.72
CA GLY A 226 -6.58 -12.05 -15.07
C GLY A 226 -6.14 -10.64 -14.67
N GLY A 227 -6.93 -9.93 -13.87
CA GLY A 227 -6.57 -8.63 -13.30
C GLY A 227 -5.90 -8.72 -11.93
N VAL A 228 -5.96 -7.63 -11.17
CA VAL A 228 -5.27 -7.47 -9.86
C VAL A 228 -6.21 -7.13 -8.70
N MET A 229 -7.50 -6.97 -8.97
CA MET A 229 -8.50 -6.70 -7.94
C MET A 229 -9.00 -8.00 -7.30
N ASP A 230 -8.95 -8.03 -5.98
CA ASP A 230 -9.38 -9.14 -5.12
C ASP A 230 -10.45 -8.65 -4.13
N ASN A 231 -10.78 -9.49 -3.16
CA ASN A 231 -11.54 -9.14 -1.98
C ASN A 231 -10.89 -9.70 -0.70
N LEU A 232 -11.45 -9.34 0.45
CA LEU A 232 -10.96 -9.76 1.78
C LEU A 232 -11.55 -11.11 2.24
N GLY A 233 -12.21 -11.86 1.34
CA GLY A 233 -12.88 -13.12 1.65
C GLY A 233 -11.95 -14.22 2.16
N ALA A 234 -10.67 -14.22 1.76
CA ALA A 234 -9.68 -15.17 2.26
C ALA A 234 -9.31 -14.93 3.74
N LEU A 235 -9.50 -13.72 4.26
CA LEU A 235 -9.38 -13.43 5.69
C LEU A 235 -10.63 -13.89 6.45
N ASP A 236 -11.80 -13.52 5.95
CA ASP A 236 -13.11 -13.95 6.47
C ASP A 236 -14.18 -13.73 5.41
N LYS A 237 -15.07 -14.72 5.23
CA LYS A 237 -16.18 -14.67 4.28
C LYS A 237 -17.09 -13.45 4.48
N LYS A 238 -17.18 -12.91 5.70
CA LYS A 238 -17.94 -11.68 5.99
C LYS A 238 -17.38 -10.45 5.28
N PHE A 239 -16.12 -10.48 4.85
CA PHE A 239 -15.47 -9.40 4.12
C PHE A 239 -15.35 -9.67 2.61
N GLU A 240 -16.06 -10.67 2.06
CA GLU A 240 -16.05 -10.97 0.63
C GLU A 240 -16.51 -9.79 -0.26
N SER A 241 -17.32 -8.87 0.28
CA SER A 241 -17.74 -7.64 -0.41
C SER A 241 -16.73 -6.49 -0.33
N LYS A 242 -15.69 -6.61 0.51
CA LYS A 242 -14.64 -5.60 0.70
C LYS A 242 -13.52 -5.87 -0.30
N ILE A 243 -13.32 -4.96 -1.25
CA ILE A 243 -12.30 -5.11 -2.28
C ILE A 243 -10.89 -4.98 -1.71
N PHE A 244 -9.91 -5.58 -2.37
CA PHE A 244 -8.51 -5.31 -2.12
C PHE A 244 -7.77 -5.28 -3.45
N PHE A 245 -6.66 -4.55 -3.52
CA PHE A 245 -5.82 -4.50 -4.72
C PHE A 245 -4.50 -5.20 -4.38
N GLN A 246 -4.27 -6.36 -4.96
CA GLN A 246 -3.12 -7.20 -4.61
C GLN A 246 -1.86 -6.66 -5.28
N GLN A 247 -0.81 -6.39 -4.51
CA GLN A 247 0.49 -6.02 -5.07
C GLN A 247 1.12 -7.19 -5.82
N TYR A 248 0.90 -8.41 -5.32
CA TYR A 248 1.41 -9.65 -5.88
C TYR A 248 0.26 -10.65 -6.01
N ILE A 249 0.10 -11.22 -7.20
CA ILE A 249 -0.97 -12.19 -7.47
C ILE A 249 -0.46 -13.60 -7.19
N ASN A 250 -0.54 -13.97 -5.92
CA ASN A 250 -0.22 -15.32 -5.47
C ASN A 250 -1.45 -16.24 -5.50
N SER A 251 -1.24 -17.55 -5.46
CA SER A 251 -2.27 -18.58 -5.25
C SER A 251 -3.07 -18.37 -3.96
N THR A 252 -2.48 -17.66 -2.99
CA THR A 252 -3.13 -17.23 -1.76
C THR A 252 -2.95 -15.73 -1.60
N SER A 253 -4.06 -15.01 -1.39
CA SER A 253 -4.07 -13.58 -1.11
C SER A 253 -3.13 -13.22 0.05
N THR A 254 -2.21 -12.27 -0.19
CA THR A 254 -1.23 -11.85 0.83
C THR A 254 -1.68 -10.60 1.56
N TYR A 255 -2.41 -9.70 0.88
CA TYR A 255 -2.82 -8.42 1.44
C TYR A 255 -1.62 -7.56 1.85
N THR A 256 -0.72 -7.28 0.90
CA THR A 256 0.44 -6.40 1.13
C THR A 256 0.01 -4.95 1.28
N LEU A 257 0.36 -4.33 2.42
CA LEU A 257 -0.21 -3.04 2.85
C LEU A 257 0.20 -1.89 1.95
N ASN A 258 1.51 -1.72 1.76
CA ASN A 258 2.05 -0.57 1.07
C ASN A 258 1.58 -0.51 -0.39
N GLY A 259 1.61 -1.64 -1.10
CA GLY A 259 1.14 -1.69 -2.49
C GLY A 259 -0.33 -1.35 -2.63
N HIS A 260 -1.18 -1.78 -1.69
CA HIS A 260 -2.58 -1.39 -1.69
C HIS A 260 -2.74 0.12 -1.51
N ILE A 261 -2.05 0.74 -0.54
CA ILE A 261 -2.21 2.17 -0.29
C ILE A 261 -1.65 3.01 -1.45
N PHE A 262 -0.49 2.66 -2.02
CA PHE A 262 -0.01 3.31 -3.25
C PHE A 262 -1.02 3.21 -4.38
N THR A 263 -1.70 2.06 -4.51
CA THR A 263 -2.79 1.88 -5.47
C THR A 263 -3.95 2.83 -5.21
N LEU A 264 -4.35 2.97 -3.95
CA LEU A 264 -5.40 3.90 -3.56
C LEU A 264 -5.00 5.35 -3.91
N ILE A 265 -3.77 5.78 -3.62
CA ILE A 265 -3.32 7.15 -3.97
C ILE A 265 -3.39 7.37 -5.49
N GLY A 266 -3.06 6.36 -6.30
CA GLY A 266 -3.27 6.40 -7.75
C GLY A 266 -4.73 6.60 -8.17
N LEU A 267 -5.66 5.91 -7.51
CA LEU A 267 -7.10 6.09 -7.73
C LEU A 267 -7.56 7.49 -7.30
N TYR A 268 -7.06 8.01 -6.18
CA TYR A 268 -7.34 9.36 -5.73
C TYR A 268 -6.87 10.39 -6.77
N ASP A 269 -5.61 10.28 -7.22
CA ASP A 269 -5.04 11.17 -8.21
C ASP A 269 -5.84 11.16 -9.52
N TRP A 270 -6.16 9.96 -10.03
CA TRP A 270 -6.97 9.82 -11.23
C TRP A 270 -8.39 10.40 -11.06
N SER A 271 -8.95 10.30 -9.86
CA SER A 271 -10.29 10.84 -9.55
C SER A 271 -10.39 12.36 -9.58
N ASN A 272 -9.26 13.05 -9.70
CA ASN A 272 -9.16 14.50 -9.83
C ASN A 272 -8.89 14.96 -11.27
N VAL A 273 -8.67 14.03 -12.21
CA VAL A 273 -8.45 14.34 -13.64
C VAL A 273 -9.79 14.60 -14.35
N ARG A 274 -10.22 15.87 -14.36
CA ARG A 274 -11.50 16.29 -14.96
C ARG A 274 -11.33 16.80 -16.38
N CYS A 275 -11.79 16.03 -17.35
CA CYS A 275 -11.96 16.48 -18.74
C CYS A 275 -13.12 15.71 -19.40
N ALA A 276 -13.65 16.22 -20.51
CA ALA A 276 -14.82 15.64 -21.18
C ALA A 276 -14.62 14.15 -21.54
N LYS A 277 -13.40 13.77 -21.96
CA LYS A 277 -13.05 12.39 -22.33
C LYS A 277 -12.88 11.45 -21.12
N ASN A 278 -12.79 11.97 -19.89
CA ASN A 278 -12.49 11.18 -18.68
C ASN A 278 -13.63 11.13 -17.65
N ILE A 279 -14.81 11.70 -17.96
CA ILE A 279 -15.91 11.85 -16.98
C ILE A 279 -16.29 10.53 -16.30
N TYR A 280 -16.48 9.48 -17.09
CA TYR A 280 -16.81 8.15 -16.57
C TYR A 280 -15.69 7.59 -15.67
N TYR A 281 -14.44 7.68 -16.12
CA TYR A 281 -13.32 7.03 -15.46
C TYR A 281 -12.83 7.75 -14.21
N PHE A 282 -12.88 9.08 -14.14
CA PHE A 282 -12.55 9.77 -12.88
C PHE A 282 -13.60 9.46 -11.79
N ASN A 283 -14.89 9.37 -12.15
CA ASN A 283 -15.95 8.95 -11.23
C ASN A 283 -15.79 7.48 -10.80
N LEU A 284 -15.39 6.62 -11.74
CA LEU A 284 -15.09 5.23 -11.44
C LEU A 284 -13.90 5.11 -10.47
N ALA A 285 -12.81 5.83 -10.71
CA ALA A 285 -11.68 5.88 -9.80
C ALA A 285 -12.07 6.38 -8.40
N ARG A 286 -12.89 7.44 -8.32
CA ARG A 286 -13.45 7.94 -7.05
C ARG A 286 -14.23 6.87 -6.28
N ARG A 287 -15.08 6.12 -6.98
CA ARG A 287 -15.87 5.03 -6.39
C ARG A 287 -14.96 3.96 -5.79
N TYR A 288 -13.92 3.57 -6.51
CA TYR A 288 -13.01 2.50 -6.08
C TYR A 288 -11.98 2.96 -5.05
N TRP A 289 -11.59 4.24 -5.05
CA TRP A 289 -10.89 4.88 -3.94
C TRP A 289 -11.69 4.74 -2.64
N ASN A 290 -12.96 5.15 -2.64
CA ASN A 290 -13.82 5.07 -1.45
C ASN A 290 -14.01 3.62 -0.97
N LYS A 291 -14.24 2.68 -1.91
CA LYS A 291 -14.36 1.25 -1.57
C LYS A 291 -13.06 0.69 -0.99
N GLY A 292 -11.92 1.04 -1.57
CA GLY A 292 -10.62 0.58 -1.10
C GLY A 292 -10.26 1.14 0.28
N LEU A 293 -10.53 2.42 0.54
CA LEU A 293 -10.38 3.02 1.86
C LEU A 293 -11.25 2.34 2.92
N ASP A 294 -12.52 2.06 2.58
CA ASP A 294 -13.43 1.35 3.47
C ASP A 294 -12.94 -0.07 3.79
N SER A 295 -12.42 -0.81 2.80
CA SER A 295 -11.76 -2.10 3.01
C SER A 295 -10.51 -1.99 3.88
N LEU A 296 -9.63 -1.02 3.61
CA LEU A 296 -8.40 -0.80 4.37
C LEU A 296 -8.70 -0.59 5.85
N LYS A 297 -9.70 0.24 6.16
CA LYS A 297 -10.14 0.50 7.55
C LYS A 297 -10.66 -0.75 8.27
N CYS A 298 -11.05 -1.80 7.55
CA CYS A 298 -11.47 -3.08 8.14
C CYS A 298 -10.30 -3.95 8.61
N ILE A 299 -9.12 -3.80 7.98
CA ILE A 299 -7.99 -4.71 8.19
C ILE A 299 -6.74 -4.05 8.77
N LEU A 300 -6.68 -2.71 8.76
CA LEU A 300 -5.51 -1.97 9.21
C LEU A 300 -5.00 -2.35 10.62
N PRO A 301 -5.85 -2.64 11.63
CA PRO A 301 -5.38 -3.08 12.94
C PRO A 301 -4.61 -4.41 12.93
N TYR A 302 -4.83 -5.27 11.93
CA TYR A 302 -4.17 -6.58 11.85
C TYR A 302 -2.71 -6.51 11.41
N TYR A 303 -2.26 -5.37 10.88
CA TYR A 303 -0.85 -5.17 10.55
C TYR A 303 -0.01 -4.79 11.78
N ASP A 304 -0.62 -4.59 12.94
CA ASP A 304 0.09 -4.27 14.17
C ASP A 304 0.69 -5.54 14.79
N LEU A 305 2.03 -5.59 14.87
CA LEU A 305 2.82 -6.65 15.50
C LEU A 305 3.19 -6.30 16.95
N GLY A 306 2.40 -5.48 17.63
CA GLY A 306 2.58 -5.05 19.02
C GLY A 306 3.47 -3.83 19.14
N ASN A 307 4.68 -3.87 18.58
CA ASN A 307 5.64 -2.74 18.60
C ASN A 307 6.30 -2.53 17.22
N PHE A 308 5.66 -2.99 16.14
CA PHE A 308 6.10 -2.78 14.77
C PHE A 308 4.95 -3.10 13.81
N THR A 309 5.17 -3.03 12.50
CA THR A 309 4.16 -3.43 11.51
C THR A 309 4.54 -4.68 10.72
N ALA A 310 3.52 -5.46 10.34
CA ALA A 310 3.64 -6.50 9.34
C ALA A 310 3.65 -5.89 7.93
N TYR A 311 4.38 -6.51 7.00
CA TYR A 311 4.36 -6.14 5.59
C TYR A 311 3.03 -6.51 4.91
N ASP A 312 2.48 -7.67 5.28
CA ASP A 312 1.26 -8.23 4.73
C ASP A 312 0.51 -9.09 5.77
N LEU A 313 -0.68 -9.59 5.41
CA LEU A 313 -1.51 -10.45 6.26
C LEU A 313 -1.45 -11.93 5.87
N HIS A 314 -0.41 -12.37 5.13
CA HIS A 314 -0.28 -13.78 4.73
C HIS A 314 -0.27 -14.71 5.94
N HIS A 315 0.32 -14.25 7.05
CA HIS A 315 0.36 -14.95 8.32
C HIS A 315 -1.01 -15.24 8.94
N ILE A 316 -2.03 -14.40 8.70
CA ILE A 316 -3.41 -14.67 9.15
C ILE A 316 -4.08 -15.67 8.23
N VAL A 317 -3.86 -15.54 6.92
CA VAL A 317 -4.48 -16.40 5.90
C VAL A 317 -3.94 -17.84 5.99
N LYS A 318 -2.62 -18.00 6.13
CA LYS A 318 -1.94 -19.31 6.17
C LYS A 318 -1.58 -19.81 7.57
N LYS A 319 -1.81 -19.02 8.63
CA LYS A 319 -1.36 -19.33 10.00
C LYS A 319 0.16 -19.56 10.03
N SER A 320 0.91 -18.65 9.42
CA SER A 320 2.36 -18.65 9.37
C SER A 320 2.95 -17.58 10.28
N VAL A 321 4.28 -17.49 10.30
CA VAL A 321 5.02 -16.37 10.90
C VAL A 321 4.80 -15.10 10.06
N PRO A 322 4.61 -13.91 10.67
CA PRO A 322 4.45 -12.65 9.95
C PRO A 322 5.76 -12.20 9.30
N SER A 323 5.62 -11.56 8.14
CA SER A 323 6.71 -10.80 7.52
C SER A 323 6.80 -9.43 8.17
N SER A 324 7.96 -9.07 8.71
CA SER A 324 8.24 -7.73 9.23
C SER A 324 8.22 -6.70 8.10
N SER A 325 7.73 -5.50 8.36
CA SER A 325 7.78 -4.42 7.38
C SER A 325 9.17 -3.79 7.23
N ASP A 326 10.17 -4.10 8.05
CA ASP A 326 11.52 -3.50 8.08
C ASP A 326 11.58 -2.05 7.57
N PHE A 327 12.22 -1.79 6.41
CA PHE A 327 12.26 -0.48 5.74
C PHE A 327 10.88 0.13 5.46
N TYR A 328 9.89 -0.70 5.10
CA TYR A 328 8.50 -0.29 4.83
C TYR A 328 7.75 0.20 6.06
N HIS A 329 8.26 0.06 7.29
CA HIS A 329 7.61 0.70 8.44
C HIS A 329 7.54 2.23 8.28
N SER A 330 8.61 2.85 7.78
CA SER A 330 8.60 4.27 7.40
C SER A 330 7.52 4.54 6.36
N VAL A 331 7.47 3.73 5.30
CA VAL A 331 6.48 3.86 4.22
C VAL A 331 5.05 3.75 4.77
N HIS A 332 4.78 2.83 5.70
CA HIS A 332 3.48 2.70 6.35
C HIS A 332 3.11 3.96 7.16
N ILE A 333 4.06 4.57 7.87
CA ILE A 333 3.85 5.84 8.59
C ILE A 333 3.51 6.96 7.61
N GLU A 334 4.28 7.12 6.53
CA GLU A 334 4.03 8.13 5.49
C GLU A 334 2.68 7.93 4.80
N GLN A 335 2.31 6.68 4.55
CA GLN A 335 1.03 6.31 3.98
C GLN A 335 -0.14 6.65 4.92
N MET A 336 -0.02 6.42 6.23
CA MET A 336 -1.04 6.87 7.17
C MET A 336 -1.11 8.40 7.23
N ASN A 337 0.03 9.08 7.13
CA ASN A 337 0.08 10.54 7.07
C ASN A 337 -0.65 11.09 5.83
N VAL A 338 -0.35 10.61 4.63
CA VAL A 338 -1.01 11.11 3.41
C VAL A 338 -2.50 10.80 3.41
N LEU A 339 -2.91 9.63 3.91
CA LEU A 339 -4.34 9.29 4.02
C LEU A 339 -5.06 10.24 4.98
N TYR A 340 -4.44 10.60 6.10
CA TYR A 340 -4.97 11.63 7.00
C TYR A 340 -5.09 12.99 6.30
N VAL A 341 -4.04 13.43 5.61
CA VAL A 341 -4.01 14.72 4.90
C VAL A 341 -5.10 14.79 3.82
N ILE A 342 -5.33 13.70 3.08
CA ILE A 342 -6.36 13.64 2.03
C ILE A 342 -7.78 13.58 2.63
N THR A 343 -7.99 12.77 3.66
CA THR A 343 -9.35 12.43 4.14
C THR A 343 -9.83 13.26 5.31
N GLY A 344 -8.92 13.84 6.09
CA GLY A 344 -9.20 14.43 7.40
C GLY A 344 -9.66 13.42 8.47
N GLU A 345 -9.65 12.11 8.18
CA GLU A 345 -10.10 11.09 9.15
C GLU A 345 -9.03 10.86 10.22
N GLU A 346 -9.34 11.25 11.46
CA GLU A 346 -8.42 11.11 12.61
C GLU A 346 -7.94 9.67 12.85
N TYR A 347 -8.69 8.69 12.38
CA TYR A 347 -8.27 7.30 12.44
C TYR A 347 -6.89 7.07 11.81
N PHE A 348 -6.60 7.66 10.65
CA PHE A 348 -5.30 7.49 10.01
C PHE A 348 -4.20 8.22 10.78
N ARG A 349 -4.51 9.38 11.38
CA ARG A 349 -3.60 10.09 12.29
C ARG A 349 -3.26 9.25 13.51
N ASP A 350 -4.26 8.67 14.16
CA ASP A 350 -4.09 7.86 15.36
C ASP A 350 -3.26 6.60 15.07
N MET A 351 -3.48 5.96 13.92
CA MET A 351 -2.67 4.81 13.46
C MET A 351 -1.23 5.22 13.15
N ARG A 352 -1.02 6.35 12.46
CA ARG A 352 0.30 6.93 12.20
C ARG A 352 1.05 7.16 13.51
N ASP A 353 0.41 7.84 14.47
CA ASP A 353 1.05 8.24 15.72
C ASP A 353 1.35 7.04 16.61
N LEU A 354 0.50 6.01 16.57
CA LEU A 354 0.76 4.72 17.20
C LEU A 354 2.01 4.07 16.61
N TRP A 355 2.12 3.96 15.29
CA TRP A 355 3.29 3.36 14.64
C TRP A 355 4.57 4.18 14.85
N ILE A 356 4.49 5.50 14.84
CA ILE A 356 5.60 6.38 15.24
C ILE A 356 6.04 6.08 16.67
N SER A 357 5.11 5.83 17.61
CA SER A 357 5.46 5.55 19.00
C SER A 357 6.31 4.29 19.17
N TYR A 358 6.30 3.39 18.20
CA TYR A 358 7.06 2.14 18.24
C TYR A 358 8.55 2.33 17.99
N ILE A 359 8.93 3.37 17.27
CA ILE A 359 10.32 3.66 16.84
C ILE A 359 10.92 4.87 17.57
N LYS A 360 10.21 5.44 18.55
CA LYS A 360 10.69 6.51 19.41
C LYS A 360 11.63 6.02 20.51
#